data_AF-A0A924XQ31-F1
#
_entry.id   AF-A0A924XQ31-F1
#
_cell.length_a   1.000
_cell.length_b   1.000
_cell.length_c   1.000
_cell.angle_alpha   90.00
_cell.angle_beta   90.00
_cell.angle_gamma   90.00
#
_symmetry.space_group_name_H-M   'P 1'
#
loop_
_entity.id
_entity.type
_entity.pdbx_description
1 polymer ?
#
loop_
_entity_poly.entity_id
_entity_poly.type
_entity_poly.pdbx_seq_one_letter_code
_entity_poly.pdbx_strand_id
1 'polypeptide(L)' 'VADPAARQRILDQGADPAGTTPAEFQRLIDTEIARWASVIRRANVQVD' A
#
# COMPACT_ATOMS: atom_id res chain seq x y z
N VAL A 1 4.19 13.60 -5.78
CA VAL A 1 3.94 14.57 -4.68
C VAL A 1 4.92 15.72 -4.83
N ALA A 2 4.47 16.89 -5.26
CA ALA A 2 5.34 18.06 -5.46
C ALA A 2 5.25 19.09 -4.32
N ASP A 3 4.55 18.75 -3.22
CA ASP A 3 4.50 19.58 -2.01
C ASP A 3 5.59 19.11 -1.02
N PRO A 4 6.62 19.95 -0.76
CA PRO A 4 7.69 19.63 0.20
C PRO A 4 7.19 19.40 1.63
N ALA A 5 6.13 20.09 2.05
CA ALA A 5 5.59 19.94 3.41
C ALA A 5 4.90 18.57 3.57
N ALA A 6 4.18 18.12 2.55
CA ALA A 6 3.61 16.77 2.53
C ALA A 6 4.71 15.69 2.55
N ARG A 7 5.79 15.90 1.79
CA ARG A 7 6.95 14.98 1.78
C ARG A 7 7.56 14.84 3.18
N GLN A 8 7.80 15.95 3.87
CA GLN A 8 8.40 15.93 5.21
C GLN A 8 7.53 15.19 6.23
N ARG A 9 6.21 15.45 6.24
CA ARG A 9 5.30 14.76 7.16
C ARG A 9 5.26 13.24 6.95
N ILE A 10 5.37 12.78 5.71
CA ILE A 10 5.42 11.33 5.39
C ILE A 10 6.72 10.72 5.93
N LEU A 11 7.85 11.40 5.72
CA LEU A 11 9.15 10.99 6.25
C LEU A 11 9.16 10.95 7.79
N ASP A 12 8.55 11.94 8.45
CA ASP A 12 8.46 12.00 9.91
C ASP A 12 7.64 10.85 10.51
N GLN A 13 6.73 10.25 9.72
CA GLN A 13 5.96 9.05 10.09
C GLN A 13 6.73 7.74 9.85
N GLY A 14 7.99 7.82 9.42
CA GLY A 14 8.81 6.65 9.07
C GLY A 14 8.43 5.99 7.75
N ALA A 15 7.65 6.68 6.91
CA ALA A 15 7.25 6.20 5.58
C ALA A 15 8.07 6.88 4.49
N ASP A 16 8.35 6.16 3.39
CA ASP A 16 8.98 6.74 2.21
C ASP A 16 7.90 7.20 1.21
N PRO A 17 7.88 8.48 0.80
CA PRO A 17 6.99 8.96 -0.24
C PRO A 17 7.31 8.31 -1.60
N ALA A 18 6.61 7.22 -1.91
CA ALA A 18 6.69 6.56 -3.20
C ALA A 18 6.09 7.43 -4.32
N GLY A 19 6.90 7.72 -5.34
CA GLY A 19 6.48 8.44 -6.54
C GLY A 19 6.01 7.50 -7.64
N THR A 20 4.96 6.70 -7.40
CA THR A 20 4.42 5.80 -8.42
C THR A 20 3.39 6.51 -9.30
N THR A 21 3.26 6.08 -10.54
CA THR A 21 2.13 6.46 -11.38
C THR A 21 0.83 5.84 -10.85
N PRO A 22 -0.35 6.41 -11.17
CA PRO A 22 -1.64 5.80 -10.80
C PRO A 22 -1.80 4.36 -11.29
N ALA A 23 -1.29 4.05 -12.49
CA ALA A 23 -1.36 2.71 -13.07
C ALA A 23 -0.49 1.69 -12.31
N GLU A 24 0.71 2.09 -11.87
CA GLU A 24 1.56 1.25 -11.03
C GLU A 24 0.93 1.00 -9.67
N PHE A 25 0.29 2.02 -9.09
CA PHE A 25 -0.42 1.88 -7.82
C PHE A 25 -1.60 0.91 -7.94
N GLN A 26 -2.39 0.99 -9.02
CA GLN A 26 -3.48 0.04 -9.25
C GLN A 26 -2.97 -1.40 -9.33
N ARG A 27 -1.89 -1.65 -10.09
CA ARG A 27 -1.29 -2.98 -10.21
C ARG A 27 -0.80 -3.51 -8.85
N LEU A 28 -0.23 -2.64 -8.02
CA LEU A 28 0.17 -3.00 -6.67
C LEU A 28 -1.04 -3.47 -5.85
N ILE A 29 -2.12 -2.68 -5.83
CA ILE A 29 -3.35 -3.03 -5.09
C ILE A 29 -3.92 -4.36 -5.57
N ASP A 30 -4.05 -4.58 -6.88
CA ASP A 30 -4.58 -5.83 -7.42
C ASP A 30 -3.73 -7.05 -7.01
N THR A 31 -2.40 -6.88 -7.04
CA THR A 31 -1.44 -7.92 -6.65
C THR A 31 -1.54 -8.24 -5.15
N GLU A 32 -1.60 -7.21 -4.31
CA GLU A 32 -1.70 -7.38 -2.86
C GLU A 32 -3.03 -8.02 -2.47
N ILE A 33 -4.15 -7.61 -3.08
CA ILE A 33 -5.46 -8.24 -2.85
C ILE A 33 -5.41 -9.74 -3.15
N ALA A 34 -4.89 -10.13 -4.32
CA ALA A 34 -4.82 -11.54 -4.70
C ALA A 34 -3.95 -12.36 -3.72
N ARG A 35 -2.81 -11.80 -3.33
CA ARG A 35 -1.89 -12.42 -2.38
C ARG A 35 -2.53 -12.61 -1.01
N TRP A 36 -3.08 -11.54 -0.43
CA TRP A 36 -3.64 -11.58 0.93
C TRP A 36 -4.93 -12.38 0.99
N ALA A 37 -5.77 -12.35 -0.04
CA ALA A 37 -6.95 -13.21 -0.12
C ALA A 37 -6.56 -14.71 -0.08
N SER A 38 -5.44 -15.07 -0.71
CA SER A 38 -4.90 -16.44 -0.64
C SER A 38 -4.39 -16.79 0.76
N VAL A 39 -3.75 -15.83 1.46
CA VAL A 39 -3.28 -16.02 2.84
C VAL A 39 -4.46 -16.21 3.79
N ILE A 40 -5.46 -15.33 3.73
CA ILE A 40 -6.66 -15.36 4.59
C ILE A 40 -7.37 -16.72 4.45
N ARG A 41 -7.61 -17.17 3.22
CA ARG A 41 -8.25 -18.48 2.97
C ARG A 41 -7.44 -19.66 3.52
N ARG A 42 -6.12 -19.62 3.37
CA ARG A 42 -5.23 -20.69 3.88
C ARG A 42 -5.14 -20.71 5.39
N ALA A 43 -5.14 -19.55 6.03
CA ALA A 43 -5.05 -19.40 7.47
C ALA A 43 -6.41 -19.49 8.19
N ASN A 44 -7.52 -19.62 7.44
CA ASN A 44 -8.89 -19.60 7.94
C ASN A 44 -9.17 -18.39 8.85
N VAL A 45 -8.60 -17.23 8.51
CA VAL A 45 -8.79 -15.99 9.28
C VAL A 45 -10.21 -15.46 9.00
N GLN A 46 -10.96 -15.24 10.08
CA GLN A 46 -12.27 -14.57 10.05
C GLN A 46 -12.11 -13.18 10.70
N VAL A 47 -12.91 -12.22 10.24
CA VAL A 47 -13.03 -10.91 10.91
C VAL A 47 -14.33 -10.93 11.68
N ASP A 48 -14.28 -10.55 12.95
CA ASP A 48 -15.44 -10.48 13.85
C ASP A 48 -16.39 -9.32 13.49
#